data_AF-A0A8S3SJW4-F1
#
_entry.id   AF-A0A8S3SJW4-F1
#
_cell.length_a   1.000
_cell.length_b   1.000
_cell.length_c   1.000
_cell.angle_alpha   90.00
_cell.angle_beta   90.00
_cell.angle_gamma   90.00
#
_symmetry.space_group_name_H-M   'P 1'
#
loop_
_entity.id
_entity.type
_entity.pdbx_description
1 polymer ?
#
loop_
_entity_poly.entity_id
_entity_poly.type
_entity_poly.pdbx_seq_one_letter_code
_entity_poly.pdbx_strand_id
1 'polypeptide(L)'
;MLDVQAYYANKQRYLLSEQKSTILVLNDKENRSWSLNNKELSTSESAVHLGIERTLHRNQAQKSDTVPGKPHNIWTSCGNEPFAIIMAHLKAKIAVGTIVLQSSKAKHSKSEVSPICQLCHIETEDMIHFLIKCTVLKTTRSPFLQELKTFVKTCLRGENDETLFHELFNNNEYLARLIIDCSFFHFLKNTEKTRIETISRGLCYKLYQKRATILAENS
;
A
#
# COMPACT_ATOMS: atom_id res chain seq x y z
N MET A 1 -26.96 -20.96 -16.90
CA MET A 1 -27.06 -20.81 -15.45
C MET A 1 -25.72 -20.33 -14.95
N LEU A 2 -25.62 -19.07 -14.52
CA LEU A 2 -24.36 -18.53 -13.99
C LEU A 2 -24.32 -18.78 -12.48
N ASP A 3 -23.20 -19.35 -12.02
CA ASP A 3 -22.90 -19.43 -10.59
C ASP A 3 -22.57 -18.02 -10.08
N VAL A 4 -23.39 -17.53 -9.17
CA VAL A 4 -23.27 -16.20 -8.58
C VAL A 4 -21.91 -16.01 -7.90
N GLN A 5 -21.41 -17.05 -7.21
CA GLN A 5 -20.13 -16.97 -6.50
C GLN A 5 -18.98 -16.86 -7.49
N ALA A 6 -18.97 -17.69 -8.52
CA ALA A 6 -17.93 -17.65 -9.56
C ALA A 6 -17.93 -16.31 -10.32
N TYR A 7 -19.11 -15.77 -10.62
CA TYR A 7 -19.24 -14.50 -11.32
C TYR A 7 -18.68 -13.32 -10.51
N TYR A 8 -19.06 -13.19 -9.23
CA TYR A 8 -18.59 -12.10 -8.37
C TYR A 8 -17.14 -12.27 -7.90
N ALA A 9 -16.70 -13.50 -7.63
CA ALA A 9 -15.29 -13.78 -7.33
C ALA A 9 -14.37 -13.34 -8.47
N ASN A 10 -14.75 -13.61 -9.72
CA ASN A 10 -13.95 -13.26 -10.89
C ASN A 10 -13.98 -11.76 -11.24
N LYS A 11 -15.10 -11.05 -11.03
CA LYS A 11 -15.21 -9.63 -11.39
C LYS A 11 -14.78 -8.64 -10.31
N GLN A 12 -14.88 -8.97 -9.01
CA GLN A 12 -14.77 -7.97 -7.94
C GLN A 12 -13.87 -8.35 -6.75
N ARG A 13 -13.08 -9.44 -6.84
CA ARG A 13 -12.08 -9.84 -5.82
C ARG A 13 -12.65 -9.98 -4.39
N TYR A 14 -13.86 -10.52 -4.24
CA TYR A 14 -14.41 -10.86 -2.93
C TYR A 14 -14.10 -12.31 -2.53
N LEU A 15 -13.80 -12.54 -1.25
CA LEU A 15 -13.84 -13.88 -0.64
C LEU A 15 -15.24 -14.09 -0.05
N LEU A 16 -15.97 -15.05 -0.58
CA LEU A 16 -17.31 -15.40 -0.12
C LEU A 16 -17.20 -16.52 0.92
N SER A 17 -17.69 -16.28 2.13
CA SER A 17 -17.69 -17.27 3.22
C SER A 17 -18.91 -18.18 3.09
N GLU A 18 -18.76 -19.41 2.62
CA GLU A 18 -19.85 -20.39 2.47
C GLU A 18 -20.71 -20.55 3.73
N GLN A 19 -20.08 -20.55 4.91
CA GLN A 19 -20.74 -20.73 6.21
C GLN A 19 -21.69 -19.59 6.62
N LYS A 20 -21.61 -18.44 5.94
CA LYS A 20 -22.38 -17.22 6.25
C LYS A 20 -23.10 -16.62 5.04
N SER A 21 -23.03 -17.30 3.90
CA SER A 21 -23.56 -16.79 2.64
C SER A 21 -24.97 -17.31 2.41
N THR A 22 -25.94 -16.41 2.35
CA THR A 22 -27.24 -16.71 1.76
C THR A 22 -27.57 -15.66 0.69
N ILE A 23 -27.75 -16.16 -0.53
CA ILE A 23 -28.25 -15.60 -1.80
C ILE A 23 -28.48 -14.07 -1.90
N LEU A 24 -27.85 -13.46 -2.91
CA LEU A 24 -28.13 -12.11 -3.43
C LEU A 24 -29.40 -12.06 -4.30
N VAL A 25 -30.17 -10.98 -4.17
CA VAL A 25 -31.15 -10.56 -5.17
C VAL A 25 -30.41 -10.07 -6.41
N LEU A 26 -30.61 -10.75 -7.52
CA LEU A 26 -30.03 -10.41 -8.79
C LEU A 26 -31.02 -9.49 -9.50
N ASN A 27 -30.77 -8.19 -9.43
CA ASN A 27 -31.51 -7.25 -10.28
C ASN A 27 -30.91 -7.29 -11.69
N ASP A 28 -31.16 -8.41 -12.36
CA ASP A 28 -30.65 -8.70 -13.67
C ASP A 28 -31.62 -8.18 -14.72
N LYS A 29 -31.31 -7.00 -15.26
CA LYS A 29 -32.07 -6.41 -16.37
C LYS A 29 -32.06 -7.29 -17.63
N GLU A 30 -31.15 -8.25 -17.71
CA GLU A 30 -30.97 -9.15 -18.84
C GLU A 30 -31.66 -10.50 -18.64
N ASN A 31 -32.42 -10.67 -17.55
CA ASN A 31 -33.32 -11.80 -17.32
C ASN A 31 -32.60 -13.18 -17.37
N ARG A 32 -31.35 -13.26 -16.89
CA ARG A 32 -30.59 -14.51 -16.91
C ARG A 32 -31.01 -15.40 -15.74
N SER A 33 -30.89 -16.71 -15.92
CA SER A 33 -31.11 -17.69 -14.83
C SER A 33 -29.85 -17.87 -13.99
N TRP A 34 -30.04 -17.75 -12.68
CA TRP A 34 -28.97 -17.80 -11.69
C TRP A 34 -29.17 -18.98 -10.75
N SER A 35 -28.05 -19.54 -10.29
CA SER A 35 -28.07 -20.55 -9.24
C SER A 35 -27.05 -20.26 -8.14
N LEU A 36 -27.39 -20.72 -6.94
CA LEU A 36 -26.46 -20.82 -5.82
C LEU A 36 -26.59 -22.21 -5.21
N ASN A 37 -25.49 -22.93 -5.03
CA ASN A 37 -25.46 -24.28 -4.44
C ASN A 37 -26.48 -25.23 -5.11
N ASN A 38 -26.53 -25.21 -6.45
CA ASN A 38 -27.47 -26.00 -7.27
C ASN A 38 -28.96 -25.68 -7.07
N LYS A 39 -29.31 -24.59 -6.37
CA LYS A 39 -30.68 -24.09 -6.26
C LYS A 39 -30.88 -22.91 -7.20
N GLU A 40 -31.94 -22.96 -8.01
CA GLU A 40 -32.31 -21.87 -8.91
C GLU A 40 -32.95 -20.71 -8.13
N LEU A 41 -32.64 -19.48 -8.54
CA LEU A 41 -33.07 -18.27 -7.85
C LEU A 41 -34.16 -17.56 -8.64
N SER A 42 -35.27 -17.22 -7.97
CA SER A 42 -36.32 -16.41 -8.59
C SER A 42 -35.93 -14.92 -8.60
N THR A 43 -36.30 -14.20 -9.67
CA THR A 43 -35.99 -12.77 -9.85
C THR A 43 -36.78 -11.84 -8.91
N SER A 44 -37.73 -12.37 -8.13
CA SER A 44 -38.73 -11.59 -7.37
C SER A 44 -38.62 -11.70 -5.85
N GLU A 45 -37.72 -12.52 -5.30
CA GLU A 45 -37.57 -12.66 -3.84
C GLU A 45 -36.67 -11.56 -3.26
N SER A 46 -37.23 -10.70 -2.40
CA SER A 46 -36.50 -9.66 -1.66
C SER A 46 -36.37 -10.05 -0.19
N ALA A 47 -35.15 -10.25 0.30
CA ALA A 47 -34.88 -10.41 1.73
C ALA A 47 -33.62 -9.64 2.17
N VAL A 48 -33.65 -9.18 3.42
CA VAL A 48 -32.84 -8.12 4.02
C VAL A 48 -31.39 -8.57 4.29
N HIS A 49 -30.45 -7.71 3.84
CA HIS A 49 -29.04 -7.62 4.20
C HIS A 49 -28.19 -8.91 4.14
N LEU A 50 -27.38 -9.02 3.09
CA LEU A 50 -26.12 -9.74 3.19
C LEU A 50 -25.22 -8.99 4.15
N GLY A 51 -24.60 -9.73 5.08
CA GLY A 51 -23.37 -9.34 5.73
C GLY A 51 -22.21 -9.21 4.73
N ILE A 52 -22.40 -8.41 3.67
CA ILE A 52 -21.30 -7.68 3.05
C ILE A 52 -20.90 -6.66 4.11
N GLU A 53 -19.93 -7.01 4.95
CA GLU A 53 -19.10 -5.95 5.50
C GLU A 53 -18.47 -5.27 4.29
N ARG A 54 -19.01 -4.12 3.90
CA ARG A 54 -18.22 -3.11 3.24
C ARG A 54 -17.19 -2.68 4.26
N THR A 55 -16.14 -3.47 4.40
CA THR A 55 -14.84 -2.87 4.67
C THR A 55 -14.52 -2.07 3.41
N LEU A 56 -15.05 -0.85 3.36
CA LEU A 56 -14.23 0.25 2.89
C LEU A 56 -12.87 -0.02 3.53
N HIS A 57 -11.86 -0.32 2.72
CA HIS A 57 -10.46 -0.48 3.14
C HIS A 57 -9.89 0.83 3.74
N ARG A 58 -10.73 1.70 4.32
CA ARG A 58 -10.35 2.63 5.35
C ARG A 58 -10.35 1.90 6.68
N ASN A 59 -9.14 1.53 7.12
CA ASN A 59 -8.78 1.28 8.52
C ASN A 59 -9.01 -0.13 9.11
N GLN A 60 -9.21 -1.17 8.31
CA GLN A 60 -8.65 -2.44 8.75
C GLN A 60 -7.19 -2.43 8.33
N ALA A 61 -6.31 -2.19 9.31
CA ALA A 61 -4.97 -2.74 9.28
C ALA A 61 -5.14 -4.26 9.07
N GLN A 62 -5.22 -4.69 7.81
CA GLN A 62 -5.14 -6.09 7.45
C GLN A 62 -3.89 -6.60 8.14
N LYS A 63 -4.09 -7.54 9.07
CA LYS A 63 -3.01 -8.22 9.79
C LYS A 63 -1.98 -8.58 8.74
N SER A 64 -0.88 -7.85 8.72
CA SER A 64 0.27 -8.23 7.92
C SER A 64 0.59 -9.67 8.29
N ASP A 65 1.01 -10.49 7.32
CA ASP A 65 1.51 -11.86 7.55
C ASP A 65 2.74 -11.92 8.49
N THR A 66 3.07 -10.82 9.14
CA THR A 66 3.96 -10.73 10.29
C THR A 66 3.34 -11.50 11.46
N VAL A 67 3.65 -12.79 11.52
CA VAL A 67 3.55 -13.57 12.76
C VAL A 67 4.33 -12.80 13.83
N PRO A 68 3.71 -12.44 14.98
CA PRO A 68 4.42 -11.81 16.07
C PRO A 68 5.70 -12.57 16.41
N GLY A 69 6.83 -11.86 16.51
CA GLY A 69 8.15 -12.45 16.74
C GLY A 69 8.96 -12.74 15.47
N LYS A 70 8.36 -12.68 14.27
CA LYS A 70 9.13 -12.76 13.01
C LYS A 70 9.71 -11.38 12.63
N PRO A 71 11.01 -11.29 12.31
CA PRO A 71 11.59 -10.04 11.82
C PRO A 71 10.93 -9.55 10.52
N HIS A 72 10.75 -8.23 10.42
CA HIS A 72 10.24 -7.58 9.20
C HIS A 72 11.19 -7.78 8.00
N ASN A 73 10.66 -7.80 6.77
CA ASN A 73 11.42 -7.98 5.52
C ASN A 73 12.50 -6.92 5.26
N ILE A 74 12.42 -5.79 5.97
CA ILE A 74 13.47 -4.75 5.97
C ILE A 74 14.81 -5.33 6.43
N TRP A 75 14.78 -6.25 7.40
CA TRP A 75 15.97 -6.87 7.99
C TRP A 75 16.48 -8.06 7.19
N THR A 76 15.59 -8.82 6.54
CA THR A 76 16.02 -9.96 5.72
C THR A 76 16.74 -9.53 4.45
N SER A 77 16.52 -8.28 3.99
CA SER A 77 17.12 -7.74 2.77
C SER A 77 18.46 -7.01 2.97
N CYS A 78 18.97 -6.82 4.20
CA CYS A 78 20.25 -6.11 4.42
C CYS A 78 21.47 -7.04 4.51
N GLY A 79 21.27 -8.31 4.83
CA GLY A 79 22.39 -9.20 5.16
C GLY A 79 23.21 -8.65 6.32
N ASN A 80 24.54 -8.84 6.26
CA ASN A 80 25.48 -8.42 7.30
C ASN A 80 26.28 -7.16 6.92
N GLU A 81 25.90 -6.46 5.85
CA GLU A 81 26.64 -5.30 5.36
C GLU A 81 26.29 -4.06 6.21
N PRO A 82 27.28 -3.39 6.86
CA PRO A 82 27.00 -2.33 7.82
C PRO A 82 26.18 -1.17 7.26
N PHE A 83 26.43 -0.76 6.02
CA PHE A 83 25.73 0.34 5.39
C PHE A 83 24.28 -0.01 5.08
N ALA A 84 24.00 -1.22 4.60
CA ALA A 84 22.66 -1.74 4.39
C ALA A 84 21.87 -1.82 5.69
N ILE A 85 22.51 -2.18 6.81
CA ILE A 85 21.91 -2.17 8.15
C ILE A 85 21.52 -0.74 8.56
N ILE A 86 22.39 0.25 8.34
CA ILE A 86 22.09 1.67 8.64
C ILE A 86 20.87 2.14 7.84
N MET A 87 20.82 1.82 6.54
CA MET A 87 19.66 2.20 5.74
C MET A 87 18.39 1.47 6.19
N ALA A 88 18.51 0.21 6.63
CA ALA A 88 17.38 -0.61 7.06
C ALA A 88 16.78 -0.06 8.35
N HIS A 89 17.66 0.30 9.29
CA HIS A 89 17.27 0.99 10.52
C HIS A 89 16.51 2.28 10.25
N LEU A 90 17.00 3.10 9.33
CA LEU A 90 16.33 4.35 8.98
C LEU A 90 14.97 4.11 8.32
N LYS A 91 14.88 3.17 7.36
CA LYS A 91 13.60 2.81 6.75
C LYS A 91 12.62 2.29 7.80
N ALA A 92 13.08 1.46 8.74
CA ALA A 92 12.28 1.00 9.87
C ALA A 92 11.76 2.18 10.71
N LYS A 93 12.60 3.18 11.00
CA LYS A 93 12.18 4.40 11.71
C LYS A 93 11.05 5.14 10.98
N ILE A 94 11.12 5.24 9.65
CA ILE A 94 10.05 5.83 8.85
C ILE A 94 8.79 4.97 8.95
N ALA A 95 8.91 3.65 8.78
CA ALA A 95 7.80 2.72 8.83
C ALA A 95 7.04 2.76 10.16
N VAL A 96 7.75 2.90 11.28
CA VAL A 96 7.15 3.01 12.62
C VAL A 96 6.79 4.45 13.02
N GLY A 97 7.00 5.43 12.12
CA GLY A 97 6.65 6.83 12.38
C GLY A 97 7.53 7.53 13.43
N THR A 98 8.74 7.04 13.68
CA THR A 98 9.68 7.64 14.65
C THR A 98 10.57 8.73 14.04
N ILE A 99 10.53 8.90 12.71
CA ILE A 99 11.08 10.12 12.10
C ILE A 99 10.15 11.29 12.41
N VAL A 100 10.70 12.33 13.04
CA VAL A 100 9.98 13.55 13.38
C VAL A 100 9.80 14.40 12.11
N LEU A 101 8.66 14.21 11.45
CA LEU A 101 8.15 15.09 10.40
C LEU A 101 7.32 16.23 11.03
N GLN A 102 7.11 17.34 10.30
CA GLN A 102 6.35 18.49 10.85
C GLN A 102 4.93 18.12 11.26
N SER A 103 4.24 17.25 10.51
CA SER A 103 2.92 16.75 10.91
C SER A 103 2.94 16.05 12.28
N SER A 104 3.91 15.15 12.49
CA SER A 104 4.11 14.47 13.77
C SER A 104 4.49 15.45 14.89
N LYS A 105 5.33 16.46 14.59
CA LYS A 105 5.74 17.48 15.56
C LYS A 105 4.54 18.34 15.98
N ALA A 106 3.77 18.85 15.02
CA ALA A 106 2.57 19.62 15.26
C ALA A 106 1.53 18.87 16.10
N LYS A 107 1.36 17.56 15.85
CA LYS A 107 0.40 16.72 16.58
C LYS A 107 0.74 16.53 18.06
N HIS A 108 2.03 16.49 18.42
CA HIS A 108 2.47 16.15 19.79
C HIS A 108 3.09 17.34 20.54
N SER A 109 3.26 18.48 19.89
CA SER A 109 3.79 19.69 20.52
C SER A 109 2.75 20.34 21.42
N LYS A 110 3.18 20.83 22.58
CA LYS A 110 2.36 21.69 23.45
C LYS A 110 2.26 23.12 22.93
N SER A 111 3.26 23.57 22.16
CA SER A 111 3.26 24.86 21.48
C SER A 111 2.72 24.73 20.06
N GLU A 112 2.16 25.81 19.53
CA GLU A 112 1.69 25.88 18.15
C GLU A 112 2.88 25.71 17.19
N VAL A 113 2.94 24.55 16.54
CA VAL A 113 3.95 24.22 15.53
C VAL A 113 3.21 24.00 14.22
N SER A 114 3.64 24.71 13.16
CA SER A 114 3.06 24.52 11.83
C SER A 114 3.34 23.11 11.31
N PRO A 115 2.33 22.39 10.77
CA PRO A 115 2.54 21.09 10.15
C PRO A 115 3.14 21.19 8.74
N ILE A 116 3.32 22.41 8.21
CA ILE A 116 3.80 22.66 6.85
C ILE A 116 5.27 22.26 6.69
N CYS A 117 5.61 21.66 5.56
CA CYS A 117 6.96 21.22 5.24
C CYS A 117 7.97 22.36 5.26
N GLN A 118 9.01 22.21 6.07
CA GLN A 118 10.14 23.15 6.17
C GLN A 118 11.06 23.14 4.94
N LEU A 119 10.87 22.21 3.99
CA LEU A 119 11.63 22.18 2.76
C LEU A 119 10.93 22.97 1.65
N CYS A 120 9.67 22.63 1.37
CA CYS A 120 8.95 23.21 0.24
C CYS A 120 8.00 24.36 0.63
N HIS A 121 7.62 24.47 1.91
CA HIS A 121 6.68 25.46 2.43
C HIS A 121 5.29 25.47 1.76
N ILE A 122 4.89 24.38 1.09
CA ILE A 122 3.62 24.30 0.34
C ILE A 122 2.58 23.42 1.04
N GLU A 123 2.92 22.16 1.34
CA GLU A 123 1.98 21.19 1.91
C GLU A 123 2.43 20.74 3.31
N THR A 124 1.52 20.11 4.05
CA THR A 124 1.82 19.39 5.29
C THR A 124 2.90 18.33 5.07
N GLU A 125 3.91 18.30 5.93
CA GLU A 125 4.95 17.26 5.89
C GLU A 125 4.47 16.01 6.63
N ASP A 126 3.70 15.18 5.94
CA ASP A 126 3.42 13.80 6.32
C ASP A 126 4.34 12.80 5.57
N MET A 127 4.16 11.52 5.85
CA MET A 127 4.96 10.46 5.22
C MET A 127 4.79 10.41 3.70
N ILE A 128 3.57 10.63 3.19
CA ILE A 128 3.29 10.63 1.75
C ILE A 128 3.98 11.82 1.10
N HIS A 129 3.88 13.00 1.71
CA HIS A 129 4.56 14.19 1.23
C HIS A 129 6.08 13.98 1.19
N PHE A 130 6.67 13.51 2.29
CA PHE A 130 8.11 13.24 2.39
C PHE A 130 8.59 12.24 1.34
N LEU A 131 7.89 11.10 1.20
CA LEU A 131 8.30 10.03 0.30
C LEU A 131 8.00 10.29 -1.17
N ILE A 132 6.95 11.05 -1.51
CA ILE A 132 6.38 11.06 -2.87
C ILE A 132 6.13 12.47 -3.43
N LYS A 133 5.69 13.44 -2.63
CA LYS A 133 5.20 14.72 -3.17
C LYS A 133 6.21 15.86 -3.09
N CYS A 134 7.02 15.94 -2.03
CA CYS A 134 7.90 17.06 -1.76
C CYS A 134 8.73 17.42 -3.00
N THR A 135 8.55 18.64 -3.51
CA THR A 135 9.13 19.11 -4.78
C THR A 135 10.64 19.30 -4.65
N VAL A 136 11.11 19.77 -3.50
CA VAL A 136 12.54 19.95 -3.18
C VAL A 136 13.29 18.61 -3.20
N LEU A 137 12.64 17.51 -2.82
CA LEU A 137 13.23 16.18 -2.81
C LEU A 137 13.09 15.43 -4.15
N LYS A 138 12.45 16.03 -5.17
CA LYS A 138 12.11 15.37 -6.44
C LYS A 138 13.34 14.78 -7.14
N THR A 139 14.42 15.55 -7.26
CA THR A 139 15.65 15.11 -7.95
C THR A 139 16.32 13.93 -7.26
N THR A 140 16.26 13.87 -5.92
CA THR A 140 16.77 12.74 -5.14
C THR A 140 15.87 11.51 -5.27
N ARG A 141 14.56 11.72 -5.36
CA ARG A 141 13.54 10.67 -5.43
C ARG A 141 13.45 9.98 -6.80
N SER A 142 13.54 10.77 -7.88
CA SER A 142 13.22 10.31 -9.24
C SER A 142 13.98 9.06 -9.70
N PRO A 143 15.31 8.93 -9.51
CA PRO A 143 16.04 7.74 -9.96
C PRO A 143 15.54 6.45 -9.31
N PHE A 144 15.29 6.47 -8.00
CA PHE A 144 14.78 5.31 -7.28
C PHE A 144 13.34 4.96 -7.69
N LEU A 145 12.47 5.96 -7.90
CA LEU A 145 11.10 5.69 -8.36
C LEU A 145 11.08 5.16 -9.79
N GLN A 146 11.98 5.61 -10.66
CA GLN A 146 12.12 5.05 -12.00
C GLN A 146 12.62 3.61 -11.94
N GLU A 147 13.64 3.32 -11.14
CA GLU A 147 14.13 1.95 -10.94
C GLU A 147 13.03 1.04 -10.38
N LEU A 148 12.28 1.51 -9.37
CA LEU A 148 11.17 0.78 -8.77
C LEU A 148 10.05 0.52 -9.79
N LYS A 149 9.68 1.53 -10.60
CA LYS A 149 8.69 1.40 -11.67
C LYS A 149 9.11 0.35 -12.70
N THR A 150 10.33 0.46 -13.20
CA THR A 150 10.87 -0.49 -14.19
C THR A 150 10.87 -1.90 -13.61
N PHE A 151 11.38 -2.08 -12.39
CA PHE A 151 11.45 -3.39 -11.76
C PHE A 151 10.06 -4.00 -11.57
N VAL A 152 9.11 -3.28 -10.96
CA VAL A 152 7.74 -3.78 -10.75
C VAL A 152 7.06 -4.11 -12.08
N LYS A 153 7.28 -3.31 -13.13
CA LYS A 153 6.75 -3.62 -14.47
C LYS A 153 7.28 -4.95 -15.02
N THR A 154 8.50 -5.38 -14.67
CA THR A 154 9.03 -6.70 -15.07
C THR A 154 8.50 -7.88 -14.26
N CYS A 155 8.04 -7.64 -13.03
CA CYS A 155 7.42 -8.64 -12.16
C CYS A 155 6.01 -9.00 -12.64
N LEU A 156 5.34 -8.04 -13.26
CA LEU A 156 4.00 -8.11 -13.82
C LEU A 156 4.06 -8.63 -15.27
N ARG A 157 3.36 -9.73 -15.60
CA ARG A 157 3.44 -10.44 -16.89
C ARG A 157 2.08 -10.83 -17.52
N GLY A 158 0.95 -10.46 -16.92
CA GLY A 158 -0.41 -10.78 -17.36
C GLY A 158 -1.21 -9.57 -17.86
N GLU A 159 -2.31 -9.82 -18.59
CA GLU A 159 -3.16 -8.78 -19.17
C GLU A 159 -3.83 -7.87 -18.13
N ASN A 160 -4.12 -8.39 -16.94
CA ASN A 160 -4.66 -7.61 -15.81
C ASN A 160 -3.61 -6.72 -15.13
N ASP A 161 -2.35 -6.81 -15.55
CA ASP A 161 -1.25 -6.21 -14.79
C ASP A 161 -0.99 -4.75 -15.15
N GLU A 162 -1.38 -4.27 -16.33
CA GLU A 162 -1.23 -2.85 -16.66
C GLU A 162 -2.16 -1.99 -15.79
N THR A 163 -3.38 -2.47 -15.52
CA THR A 163 -4.32 -1.82 -14.58
C THR A 163 -3.76 -1.77 -13.17
N LEU A 164 -3.21 -2.89 -12.67
CA LEU A 164 -2.59 -2.97 -11.35
C LEU A 164 -1.35 -2.06 -11.25
N PHE A 165 -0.54 -2.03 -12.30
CA PHE A 165 0.63 -1.15 -12.38
C PHE A 165 0.23 0.33 -12.30
N HIS A 166 -0.78 0.72 -13.08
CA HIS A 166 -1.32 2.08 -13.03
C HIS A 166 -1.89 2.42 -11.66
N GLU A 167 -2.69 1.54 -11.07
CA GLU A 167 -3.25 1.72 -9.72
C GLU A 167 -2.14 1.94 -8.68
N LEU A 168 -1.10 1.10 -8.71
CA LEU A 168 0.02 1.15 -7.77
C LEU A 168 0.83 2.45 -7.87
N PHE A 169 1.08 2.96 -9.08
CA PHE A 169 1.95 4.11 -9.29
C PHE A 169 1.24 5.45 -9.48
N ASN A 170 -0.08 5.46 -9.68
CA ASN A 170 -0.90 6.67 -9.71
C ASN A 170 -1.56 6.95 -8.35
N ASN A 171 -1.65 5.96 -7.47
CA ASN A 171 -2.12 6.15 -6.09
C ASN A 171 -0.93 6.36 -5.14
N ASN A 172 -0.84 7.56 -4.56
CA ASN A 172 0.22 7.91 -3.62
C ASN A 172 0.23 7.04 -2.34
N GLU A 173 -0.93 6.57 -1.87
CA GLU A 173 -1.00 5.72 -0.68
C GLU A 173 -0.42 4.33 -0.98
N TYR A 174 -0.74 3.75 -2.14
CA TYR A 174 -0.18 2.47 -2.55
C TYR A 174 1.31 2.56 -2.86
N LEU A 175 1.76 3.63 -3.51
CA LEU A 175 3.18 3.84 -3.73
C LEU A 175 3.93 4.03 -2.40
N ALA A 176 3.36 4.78 -1.44
CA ALA A 176 3.97 4.95 -0.13
C ALA A 176 4.04 3.61 0.61
N ARG A 177 2.97 2.81 0.51
CA ARG A 177 2.94 1.46 1.09
C ARG A 177 3.99 0.56 0.45
N LEU A 178 4.15 0.59 -0.88
CA LEU A 178 5.18 -0.18 -1.58
C LEU A 178 6.60 0.20 -1.14
N ILE A 179 6.84 1.50 -0.95
CA ILE A 179 8.14 2.01 -0.48
C ILE A 179 8.40 1.57 0.97
N ILE A 180 7.40 1.60 1.85
CA ILE A 180 7.58 1.35 3.28
C ILE A 180 7.54 -0.14 3.63
N ASP A 181 6.56 -0.85 3.09
CA ASP A 181 6.28 -2.24 3.38
C ASP A 181 5.66 -2.92 2.15
N CYS A 182 6.53 -3.51 1.33
CA CYS A 182 6.10 -4.26 0.15
C CYS A 182 5.48 -5.63 0.49
N SER A 183 5.46 -6.05 1.78
CA SER A 183 4.88 -7.34 2.16
C SER A 183 3.37 -7.40 1.91
N PHE A 184 2.71 -6.23 1.95
CA PHE A 184 1.28 -6.03 1.67
C PHE A 184 0.86 -6.48 0.27
N PHE A 185 1.78 -6.53 -0.70
CA PHE A 185 1.48 -6.88 -2.08
C PHE A 185 1.73 -8.36 -2.32
N HIS A 186 0.68 -9.17 -2.21
CA HIS A 186 0.76 -10.64 -2.33
C HIS A 186 1.14 -11.13 -3.73
N PHE A 187 0.92 -10.32 -4.77
CA PHE A 187 1.35 -10.67 -6.14
C PHE A 187 2.88 -10.66 -6.30
N LEU A 188 3.62 -10.07 -5.36
CA LEU A 188 5.08 -10.08 -5.38
C LEU A 188 5.62 -11.36 -4.73
N LYS A 189 6.54 -12.02 -5.41
CA LYS A 189 7.35 -13.12 -4.87
C LYS A 189 8.33 -12.60 -3.83
N ASN A 190 8.82 -13.50 -2.96
CA ASN A 190 9.79 -13.13 -1.93
C ASN A 190 11.07 -12.49 -2.52
N THR A 191 11.58 -13.00 -3.63
CA THR A 191 12.75 -12.44 -4.32
C THR A 191 12.49 -11.02 -4.84
N GLU A 192 11.28 -10.75 -5.31
CA GLU A 192 10.86 -9.44 -5.80
C GLU A 192 10.69 -8.46 -4.64
N LYS A 193 10.08 -8.90 -3.53
CA LYS A 193 10.00 -8.14 -2.28
C LYS A 193 11.39 -7.74 -1.78
N THR A 194 12.35 -8.67 -1.74
CA THR A 194 13.74 -8.36 -1.34
C THR A 194 14.38 -7.28 -2.23
N ARG A 195 14.14 -7.32 -3.55
CA ARG A 195 14.67 -6.29 -4.45
C ARG A 195 14.00 -4.94 -4.24
N ILE A 196 12.68 -4.91 -4.08
CA ILE A 196 11.93 -3.68 -3.76
C ILE A 196 12.37 -3.09 -2.44
N GLU A 197 12.57 -3.92 -1.41
CA GLU A 197 13.13 -3.52 -0.12
C GLU A 197 14.50 -2.87 -0.28
N THR A 198 15.37 -3.42 -1.11
CA THR A 198 16.71 -2.87 -1.38
C THR A 198 16.62 -1.46 -2.00
N ILE A 199 15.81 -1.28 -3.05
CA ILE A 199 15.64 0.00 -3.75
C ILE A 199 15.02 1.04 -2.81
N SER A 200 13.91 0.68 -2.17
CA SER A 200 13.14 1.58 -1.30
C SER A 200 13.90 1.99 -0.04
N ARG A 201 14.75 1.12 0.48
CA ARG A 201 15.65 1.45 1.60
C ARG A 201 16.70 2.49 1.19
N GLY A 202 17.28 2.36 0.00
CA GLY A 202 18.16 3.37 -0.59
C GLY A 202 17.46 4.72 -0.77
N LEU A 203 16.22 4.70 -1.29
CA LEU A 203 15.37 5.89 -1.42
C LEU A 203 15.16 6.59 -0.07
N CYS A 204 14.65 5.86 0.93
CA CYS A 204 14.40 6.37 2.27
C CYS A 204 15.65 7.04 2.88
N TYR A 205 16.82 6.40 2.71
CA TYR A 205 18.09 6.94 3.17
C TYR A 205 18.49 8.23 2.48
N LYS A 206 18.42 8.28 1.15
CA LYS A 206 18.80 9.47 0.40
C LYS A 206 17.85 10.64 0.64
N LEU A 207 16.55 10.40 0.78
CA LEU A 207 15.58 11.45 1.13
C LEU A 207 15.88 12.03 2.52
N TYR A 208 16.14 11.17 3.50
CA TYR A 208 16.45 11.60 4.86
C TYR A 208 17.74 12.42 4.91
N GLN A 209 18.81 11.94 4.27
CA GLN A 209 20.08 12.69 4.17
C GLN A 209 19.87 14.06 3.56
N LYS A 210 19.18 14.14 2.41
CA LYS A 210 18.95 15.41 1.72
C LYS A 210 18.12 16.38 2.57
N ARG A 211 17.07 15.88 3.24
CA ARG A 211 16.29 16.67 4.20
C ARG A 211 17.16 17.21 5.34
N ALA A 212 17.97 16.35 5.96
CA ALA A 212 18.83 16.75 7.08
C ALA A 212 19.85 17.83 6.66
N THR A 213 20.46 17.69 5.48
CA THR A 213 21.39 18.70 4.92
C THR A 213 20.70 20.06 4.74
N ILE A 214 19.54 20.10 4.06
CA ILE A 214 18.83 21.37 3.81
C ILE A 214 18.40 22.03 5.13
N LEU A 215 17.92 21.24 6.10
CA LEU A 215 17.50 21.80 7.39
C LEU A 215 18.68 22.35 8.20
N ALA A 216 19.87 21.76 8.07
CA ALA A 216 21.07 22.26 8.73
C ALA A 216 21.64 23.52 8.06
N GLU A 217 21.44 23.68 6.75
CA GLU A 217 21.82 24.90 6.01
C GLU A 217 20.90 26.09 6.35
N ASN A 218 19.68 25.82 6.79
CA ASN A 218 18.65 26.82 7.10
C ASN A 218 18.51 27.12 8.61
N SER A 219 19.30 26.47 9.47
CA SER A 219 19.28 26.63 10.94
C SER A 219 20.42 27.54 11.40
#